data_AF-A0A844MVS5-F1
#
_entry.id   AF-A0A844MVS5-F1
#
_cell.length_a   1.000
_cell.length_b   1.000
_cell.length_c   1.000
_cell.angle_alpha   90.00
_cell.angle_beta   90.00
_cell.angle_gamma   90.00
#
_symmetry.space_group_name_H-M   'P 1'
#
loop_
_entity.id
_entity.type
_entity.pdbx_description
1 polymer ?
#
loop_
_entity_poly.entity_id
_entity_poly.type
_entity_poly.pdbx_seq_one_letter_code
_entity_poly.pdbx_strand_id
1 'polypeptide(L)'
;MSTTSNSEADSDVLRSQLAKDYHQLPALEQNIVQLFSVIYEPINRTSFLECFTYIGARNEKGQLFNASTLKPYIDKLLVAGLLVQPVGQGPQCHPLLAEIATRDAVKTGRFDALVRAVQEKLPIKTRWTEGPRYFKNQSELVREVRIGLYSHSLSFINK
;
A
#
# COMPACT_ATOMS: atom_id res chain seq x y z
N MET A 1 0.94 -11.99 34.43
CA MET A 1 0.16 -11.77 33.19
C MET A 1 -0.62 -10.47 33.33
N SER A 2 -0.03 -9.30 33.03
CA SER A 2 -0.73 -8.00 33.13
C SER A 2 -0.13 -6.86 32.27
N THR A 3 0.71 -7.14 31.27
CA THR A 3 1.36 -6.08 30.45
C THR A 3 0.67 -5.79 29.12
N THR A 4 -0.33 -6.58 28.72
CA THR A 4 -0.94 -6.49 27.37
C THR A 4 -1.92 -5.32 27.22
N SER A 5 -2.64 -4.93 28.28
CA SER A 5 -3.74 -3.95 28.19
C SER A 5 -3.30 -2.52 27.88
N ASN A 6 -2.09 -2.11 28.30
CA ASN A 6 -1.58 -0.76 28.04
C ASN A 6 -1.07 -0.61 26.60
N SER A 7 -0.45 -1.66 26.05
CA SER A 7 0.11 -1.65 24.68
C SER A 7 -0.97 -1.68 23.60
N GLU A 8 -2.09 -2.35 23.85
CA GLU A 8 -3.23 -2.39 22.92
C GLU A 8 -3.94 -1.01 22.89
N ALA A 9 -4.17 -0.41 24.05
CA ALA A 9 -4.74 0.93 24.15
C ALA A 9 -3.88 2.00 23.44
N ASP A 10 -2.56 1.96 23.62
CA ASP A 10 -1.64 2.85 22.91
C ASP A 10 -1.66 2.64 21.39
N SER A 11 -1.83 1.39 20.94
CA SER A 11 -1.94 1.05 19.51
C SER A 11 -3.24 1.55 18.89
N ASP A 12 -4.36 1.49 19.63
CA ASP A 12 -5.65 2.01 19.18
C ASP A 12 -5.66 3.54 19.08
N VAL A 13 -5.03 4.22 20.04
CA VAL A 13 -4.82 5.67 20.00
C VAL A 13 -3.99 6.05 18.78
N LEU A 14 -2.85 5.39 18.57
CA LEU A 14 -1.99 5.63 17.41
C LEU A 14 -2.72 5.36 16.09
N ARG A 15 -3.46 4.24 16.00
CA ARG A 15 -4.26 3.90 14.83
C ARG A 15 -5.30 4.97 14.52
N SER A 16 -6.00 5.47 15.53
CA SER A 16 -7.00 6.53 15.39
C SER A 16 -6.38 7.84 14.92
N GLN A 17 -5.20 8.18 15.45
CA GLN A 17 -4.44 9.36 15.03
C GLN A 17 -3.97 9.25 13.57
N LEU A 18 -3.38 8.11 13.18
CA LEU A 18 -2.98 7.85 11.80
C LEU A 18 -4.16 7.93 10.83
N ALA A 19 -5.34 7.40 11.22
CA ALA A 19 -6.55 7.49 10.41
C ALA A 19 -6.97 8.95 10.18
N LYS A 20 -6.96 9.76 11.24
CA LYS A 20 -7.30 11.19 11.18
C LYS A 20 -6.34 11.95 10.26
N ASP A 21 -5.03 11.75 10.43
CA ASP A 21 -4.01 12.43 9.64
C ASP A 21 -4.09 12.02 8.17
N TYR A 22 -4.32 10.73 7.89
CA TYR A 22 -4.57 10.23 6.55
C TYR A 22 -5.78 10.90 5.88
N HIS A 23 -6.91 11.01 6.57
CA HIS A 23 -8.12 11.63 6.01
C HIS A 23 -7.98 13.13 5.77
N GLN A 24 -7.02 13.80 6.41
CA GLN A 24 -6.70 15.21 6.19
C GLN A 24 -5.74 15.45 5.01
N LEU A 25 -5.13 14.39 4.46
CA LEU A 25 -4.26 14.51 3.30
C LEU A 25 -5.02 14.98 2.05
N PRO A 26 -4.37 15.74 1.15
CA PRO A 26 -4.89 15.95 -0.19
C PRO A 26 -5.05 14.63 -0.95
N ALA A 27 -5.92 14.63 -1.96
CA ALA A 27 -6.28 13.41 -2.71
C ALA A 27 -5.07 12.71 -3.35
N LEU A 28 -4.05 13.47 -3.78
CA LEU A 28 -2.83 12.93 -4.36
C LEU A 28 -2.03 12.11 -3.33
N GLU A 29 -1.76 12.68 -2.16
CA GLU A 29 -1.08 11.98 -1.07
C GLU A 29 -1.89 10.80 -0.55
N GLN A 30 -3.22 10.91 -0.45
CA GLN A 30 -4.08 9.77 -0.13
C GLN A 30 -3.88 8.63 -1.14
N ASN A 31 -3.84 8.93 -2.44
CA ASN A 31 -3.62 7.93 -3.49
C ASN A 31 -2.24 7.25 -3.38
N ILE A 32 -1.20 8.01 -2.98
CA ILE A 32 0.13 7.46 -2.71
C ILE A 32 0.06 6.45 -1.54
N VAL A 33 -0.57 6.83 -0.43
CA VAL A 33 -0.73 5.95 0.75
C VAL A 33 -1.58 4.72 0.42
N GLN A 34 -2.67 4.89 -0.34
CA GLN A 34 -3.51 3.80 -0.83
C GLN A 34 -2.72 2.81 -1.68
N LEU A 35 -1.85 3.29 -2.58
CA LEU A 35 -1.00 2.39 -3.37
C LEU A 35 -0.04 1.60 -2.46
N PHE A 36 0.63 2.26 -1.50
CA PHE A 36 1.46 1.56 -0.51
C PHE A 36 0.66 0.53 0.30
N SER A 37 -0.60 0.84 0.63
CA SER A 37 -1.45 -0.06 1.43
C SER A 37 -1.92 -1.28 0.65
N VAL A 38 -2.11 -1.15 -0.67
CA VAL A 38 -2.39 -2.29 -1.58
C VAL A 38 -1.12 -3.11 -1.83
N ILE A 39 0.05 -2.47 -1.97
CA ILE A 39 1.35 -3.17 -2.08
C ILE A 39 1.66 -3.99 -0.82
N TYR A 40 1.30 -3.48 0.37
CA TYR A 40 1.36 -4.16 1.67
C TYR A 40 2.75 -4.66 2.11
N GLU A 41 3.79 -4.41 1.32
CA GLU A 41 5.16 -4.80 1.64
C GLU A 41 6.13 -3.62 1.40
N PRO A 42 7.32 -3.63 2.04
CA PRO A 42 8.39 -2.70 1.73
C PRO A 42 8.73 -2.72 0.24
N ILE A 43 8.75 -1.55 -0.37
CA ILE A 43 9.01 -1.41 -1.80
C ILE A 43 10.03 -0.31 -2.08
N ASN A 44 10.91 -0.56 -3.05
CA ASN A 44 11.84 0.47 -3.50
C ASN A 44 11.08 1.59 -4.26
N ARG A 45 11.63 2.81 -4.24
CA ARG A 45 10.95 3.98 -4.84
C ARG A 45 10.74 3.86 -6.35
N THR A 46 11.60 3.12 -7.07
CA THR A 46 11.49 2.92 -8.52
C THR A 46 10.28 2.05 -8.87
N SER A 47 10.15 0.88 -8.23
CA SER A 47 9.01 -0.02 -8.46
C SER A 47 7.68 0.60 -8.01
N PHE A 48 7.70 1.39 -6.93
CA PHE A 48 6.52 2.19 -6.56
C PHE A 48 6.16 3.20 -7.66
N LEU A 49 7.15 3.94 -8.19
CA LEU A 49 6.94 4.90 -9.27
C LEU A 49 6.37 4.24 -10.53
N GLU A 50 6.83 3.05 -10.88
CA GLU A 50 6.29 2.26 -12.01
C GLU A 50 4.81 1.92 -11.80
N CYS A 51 4.41 1.50 -10.60
CA CYS A 51 3.01 1.28 -10.26
C CYS A 51 2.18 2.57 -10.34
N PHE A 52 2.73 3.67 -9.80
CA PHE A 52 2.03 4.94 -9.71
C PHE A 52 1.86 5.63 -11.07
N THR A 53 2.84 5.49 -11.95
CA THR A 53 2.74 5.98 -13.34
C THR A 53 1.85 5.08 -14.19
N TYR A 54 1.78 3.77 -13.91
CA TYR A 54 0.87 2.85 -14.61
C TYR A 54 -0.60 3.24 -14.45
N ILE A 55 -1.02 3.71 -13.26
CA ILE A 55 -2.38 4.24 -13.06
C ILE A 55 -2.60 5.64 -13.66
N GLY A 56 -1.61 6.20 -14.37
CA GLY A 56 -1.69 7.51 -14.99
C GLY A 56 -1.65 8.69 -14.01
N ALA A 57 -1.09 8.51 -12.80
CA ALA A 57 -1.00 9.58 -11.82
C ALA A 57 -0.16 10.75 -12.34
N ARG A 58 -0.66 11.97 -12.14
CA ARG A 58 -0.05 13.22 -12.60
C ARG A 58 0.16 14.18 -11.44
N ASN A 59 1.23 14.95 -11.51
CA ASN A 59 1.47 16.04 -10.57
C ASN A 59 0.53 17.22 -10.85
N GLU A 60 0.62 18.27 -10.02
CA GLU A 60 -0.17 19.49 -10.13
C GLU A 60 -0.02 20.22 -11.48
N LYS A 61 1.08 19.97 -12.20
CA LYS A 61 1.35 20.51 -13.54
C LYS A 61 0.83 19.61 -14.67
N GLY A 62 0.10 18.54 -14.35
CA GLY A 62 -0.39 17.55 -15.31
C GLY A 62 0.68 16.61 -15.87
N GLN A 63 1.90 16.65 -15.35
CA GLN A 63 3.01 15.82 -15.82
C GLN A 63 3.04 14.48 -15.08
N LEU A 64 3.48 13.42 -15.76
CA LEU A 64 3.75 12.15 -15.10
C LEU A 64 4.84 12.33 -14.04
N PHE A 65 4.73 11.57 -12.96
CA PHE A 65 5.77 11.54 -11.94
C PHE A 65 7.06 10.93 -12.48
N ASN A 66 8.17 11.49 -12.01
CA ASN A 66 9.49 10.88 -12.01
C ASN A 66 10.04 10.81 -10.57
N ALA A 67 11.21 10.20 -10.40
CA ALA A 67 11.84 10.02 -9.09
C ALA A 67 11.99 11.34 -8.31
N SER A 68 12.42 12.42 -8.96
CA SER A 68 12.63 13.72 -8.31
C SER A 68 11.32 14.37 -7.87
N THR A 69 10.25 14.23 -8.66
CA THR A 69 8.94 14.80 -8.33
C THR A 69 8.16 13.99 -7.31
N LEU A 70 8.42 12.68 -7.22
CA LEU A 70 7.72 11.79 -6.28
C LEU A 70 8.37 11.77 -4.89
N LYS A 71 9.71 11.90 -4.84
CA LYS A 71 10.48 11.86 -3.60
C LYS A 71 9.95 12.81 -2.50
N PRO A 72 9.61 14.08 -2.78
CA PRO A 72 9.09 14.98 -1.75
C PRO A 72 7.81 14.48 -1.08
N TYR A 73 6.92 13.84 -1.83
CA TYR A 73 5.68 13.29 -1.29
C TYR A 73 5.95 12.09 -0.39
N ILE A 74 6.80 11.15 -0.81
CA ILE A 74 7.16 9.98 0.01
C ILE A 74 7.85 10.44 1.30
N ASP A 75 8.78 11.39 1.21
CA ASP A 75 9.53 11.86 2.38
C ASP A 75 8.62 12.62 3.36
N LYS A 76 7.69 13.44 2.86
CA LYS A 76 6.66 14.09 3.70
C LYS A 76 5.80 13.07 4.43
N LEU A 77 5.38 11.99 3.76
CA LEU A 77 4.56 10.94 4.35
C LEU A 77 5.34 10.07 5.36
N LEU A 78 6.66 9.90 5.17
CA LEU A 78 7.54 9.28 6.16
C LEU A 78 7.69 10.15 7.41
N VAL A 79 7.89 11.47 7.24
CA VAL A 79 7.95 12.43 8.36
C VAL A 79 6.63 12.46 9.13
N ALA A 80 5.49 12.34 8.45
CA ALA A 80 4.17 12.27 9.07
C ALA A 80 3.85 10.91 9.72
N GLY A 81 4.72 9.90 9.60
CA GLY A 81 4.50 8.56 10.15
C GLY A 81 3.43 7.72 9.44
N LEU A 82 2.83 8.23 8.37
CA LEU A 82 1.84 7.50 7.56
C LEU A 82 2.50 6.40 6.70
N LEU A 83 3.76 6.63 6.34
CA LEU A 83 4.67 5.61 5.85
C LEU A 83 5.75 5.36 6.90
N VAL A 84 6.30 4.16 6.89
CA VAL A 84 7.47 3.78 7.68
C VAL A 84 8.53 3.17 6.79
N GLN A 85 9.79 3.28 7.20
CA GLN A 85 10.92 2.70 6.47
C GLN A 85 11.83 1.95 7.44
N PRO A 86 11.66 0.63 7.60
CA PRO A 86 12.59 -0.18 8.39
C PRO A 86 14.02 -0.10 7.84
N VAL A 87 15.00 -0.26 8.73
CA VAL A 87 16.42 -0.21 8.35
C VAL A 87 16.73 -1.26 7.29
N GLY A 88 17.39 -0.82 6.20
CA GLY A 88 17.76 -1.69 5.08
C GLY A 88 16.62 -2.05 4.14
N GLN A 89 15.41 -1.49 4.32
CA GLN A 89 14.24 -1.76 3.49
C GLN A 89 13.71 -0.49 2.81
N GLY A 90 12.83 -0.69 1.83
CA GLY A 90 12.07 0.40 1.21
C GLY A 90 10.96 0.94 2.11
N PRO A 91 10.39 2.11 1.80
CA PRO A 91 9.17 2.59 2.46
C PRO A 91 8.02 1.59 2.30
N GLN A 92 7.13 1.57 3.28
CA GLN A 92 5.86 0.85 3.27
C GLN A 92 4.78 1.66 3.99
N CYS A 93 3.51 1.31 3.76
CA CYS A 93 2.42 1.86 4.55
C CYS A 93 2.60 1.49 6.03
N HIS A 94 2.28 2.41 6.95
CA HIS A 94 2.27 2.07 8.37
C HIS A 94 1.30 0.88 8.61
N PRO A 95 1.70 -0.20 9.29
CA PRO A 95 0.87 -1.41 9.42
C PRO A 95 -0.53 -1.15 10.02
N LEU A 96 -0.62 -0.28 11.04
CA LEU A 96 -1.89 0.14 11.63
C LEU A 96 -2.80 0.94 10.69
N LEU A 97 -2.25 1.54 9.64
CA LEU A 97 -2.97 2.35 8.65
C LEU A 97 -3.36 1.55 7.39
N ALA A 98 -2.61 0.50 7.06
CA ALA A 98 -2.75 -0.22 5.79
C ALA A 98 -4.18 -0.69 5.52
N GLU A 99 -4.88 -1.19 6.53
CA GLU A 99 -6.27 -1.63 6.40
C GLU A 99 -7.25 -0.48 6.15
N ILE A 100 -7.05 0.65 6.83
CA ILE A 100 -7.89 1.85 6.68
C ILE A 100 -7.74 2.41 5.27
N ALA A 101 -6.50 2.61 4.81
CA ALA A 101 -6.22 3.15 3.49
C ALA A 101 -6.72 2.21 2.37
N THR A 102 -6.60 0.88 2.53
CA THR A 102 -7.14 -0.06 1.53
C THR A 102 -8.66 0.00 1.45
N ARG A 103 -9.38 0.03 2.58
CA ARG A 103 -10.84 0.19 2.57
C ARG A 103 -11.29 1.51 1.97
N ASP A 104 -10.54 2.58 2.23
CA ASP A 104 -10.81 3.88 1.61
C ASP A 104 -10.58 3.86 0.10
N ALA A 105 -9.56 3.15 -0.39
CA ALA A 105 -9.34 2.94 -1.83
C ALA A 105 -10.52 2.21 -2.50
N VAL A 106 -11.12 1.23 -1.80
CA VAL A 106 -12.33 0.53 -2.26
C VAL A 106 -13.51 1.50 -2.30
N LYS A 107 -13.75 2.22 -1.20
CA LYS A 107 -14.85 3.19 -1.07
C LYS A 107 -14.77 4.31 -2.12
N THR A 108 -13.57 4.75 -2.47
CA THR A 108 -13.32 5.81 -3.45
C THR A 108 -13.23 5.30 -4.90
N GLY A 109 -13.43 4.00 -5.14
CA GLY A 109 -13.41 3.39 -6.48
C GLY A 109 -12.02 3.32 -7.13
N ARG A 110 -10.94 3.52 -6.37
CA ARG A 110 -9.56 3.50 -6.90
C ARG A 110 -8.92 2.11 -6.82
N PHE A 111 -9.45 1.24 -5.95
CA PHE A 111 -8.83 -0.04 -5.62
C PHE A 111 -8.46 -0.88 -6.84
N ASP A 112 -9.37 -1.09 -7.79
CA ASP A 112 -9.11 -1.91 -8.97
C ASP A 112 -7.98 -1.38 -9.85
N ALA A 113 -7.85 -0.06 -9.99
CA ALA A 113 -6.75 0.54 -10.72
C ALA A 113 -5.41 0.30 -10.01
N LEU A 114 -5.39 0.43 -8.68
CA LEU A 114 -4.21 0.15 -7.86
C LEU A 114 -3.81 -1.33 -7.92
N VAL A 115 -4.78 -2.24 -7.81
CA VAL A 115 -4.55 -3.69 -7.93
C VAL A 115 -3.96 -4.05 -9.29
N ARG A 116 -4.50 -3.48 -10.39
CA ARG A 116 -3.94 -3.71 -11.73
C ARG A 116 -2.49 -3.27 -11.84
N ALA A 117 -2.16 -2.08 -11.33
CA ALA A 117 -0.77 -1.62 -11.28
C ALA A 117 0.15 -2.59 -10.51
N VAL A 118 -0.31 -3.05 -9.34
CA VAL A 118 0.45 -3.98 -8.51
C VAL A 118 0.63 -5.33 -9.21
N GLN A 119 -0.41 -5.91 -9.80
CA GLN A 119 -0.28 -7.20 -10.50
C GLN A 119 0.61 -7.11 -11.73
N GLU A 120 0.56 -5.99 -12.46
CA GLU A 120 1.38 -5.78 -13.65
C GLU A 120 2.85 -5.54 -13.31
N LYS A 121 3.14 -4.73 -12.29
CA LYS A 121 4.51 -4.28 -11.98
C LYS A 121 5.18 -5.10 -10.88
N LEU A 122 4.40 -5.78 -10.05
CA LEU A 122 4.87 -6.60 -8.92
C LEU A 122 4.23 -8.00 -8.96
N PRO A 123 4.31 -8.74 -10.08
CA PRO A 123 3.66 -10.03 -10.21
C PRO A 123 4.22 -11.04 -9.19
N ILE A 124 3.33 -11.85 -8.63
CA ILE A 124 3.73 -13.06 -7.90
C ILE A 124 4.24 -14.08 -8.91
N LYS A 125 5.38 -14.70 -8.59
CA LYS A 125 5.98 -15.72 -9.44
C LYS A 125 5.07 -16.95 -9.51
N THR A 126 4.87 -17.46 -10.72
CA THR A 126 4.28 -18.77 -10.98
C THR A 126 5.32 -19.66 -11.66
N ARG A 127 5.25 -20.98 -11.46
CA ARG A 127 6.20 -21.92 -12.09
C ARG A 127 5.94 -22.12 -13.58
N TRP A 128 4.71 -21.91 -14.02
CA TRP A 128 4.26 -21.86 -15.42
C TRP A 128 2.98 -21.01 -15.51
N THR A 129 2.48 -20.75 -16.71
CA THR A 129 1.21 -20.03 -16.93
C THR A 129 0.06 -20.77 -16.26
N GLU A 130 -0.67 -20.12 -15.34
CA GLU A 130 -1.71 -20.76 -14.50
C GLU A 130 -1.20 -21.87 -13.57
N GLY A 131 0.10 -21.88 -13.26
CA GLY A 131 0.68 -22.73 -12.22
C GLY A 131 0.56 -22.13 -10.82
N PRO A 132 0.85 -22.93 -9.78
CA PRO A 132 0.73 -22.49 -8.40
C PRO A 132 1.58 -21.24 -8.14
N ARG A 133 1.04 -20.35 -7.30
CA ARG A 133 1.69 -19.09 -6.90
C ARG A 133 2.74 -19.35 -5.83
N TYR A 134 3.92 -18.75 -6.00
CA TYR A 134 5.03 -18.84 -5.06
C TYR A 134 5.29 -17.49 -4.41
N PHE A 135 4.98 -17.39 -3.13
CA PHE A 135 5.21 -16.22 -2.31
C PHE A 135 6.61 -16.26 -1.71
N LYS A 136 7.39 -15.20 -1.91
CA LYS A 136 8.74 -15.08 -1.35
C LYS A 136 8.74 -14.80 0.14
N ASN A 137 7.69 -14.14 0.62
CA ASN A 137 7.55 -13.73 2.01
C ASN A 137 6.07 -13.70 2.40
N GLN A 138 5.80 -13.58 3.70
CA GLN A 138 4.43 -13.55 4.23
C GLN A 138 3.66 -12.30 3.75
N SER A 139 4.33 -11.17 3.50
CA SER A 139 3.68 -9.94 3.05
C SER A 139 3.12 -10.07 1.64
N GLU A 140 3.81 -10.74 0.71
CA GLU A 140 3.30 -11.09 -0.62
C GLU A 140 2.04 -11.96 -0.51
N LEU A 141 2.02 -12.97 0.39
CA LEU A 141 0.83 -13.79 0.62
C LEU A 141 -0.34 -12.94 1.16
N VAL A 142 -0.10 -12.15 2.20
CA VAL A 142 -1.16 -11.32 2.80
C VAL A 142 -1.67 -10.27 1.82
N ARG A 143 -0.80 -9.69 0.99
CA ARG A 143 -1.22 -8.81 -0.11
C ARG A 143 -2.25 -9.49 -0.99
N GLU A 144 -1.93 -10.67 -1.52
CA GLU A 144 -2.83 -11.35 -2.47
C GLU A 144 -4.13 -11.81 -1.83
N VAL A 145 -4.10 -12.22 -0.56
CA VAL A 145 -5.31 -12.52 0.21
C VAL A 145 -6.18 -11.28 0.36
N ARG A 146 -5.60 -10.13 0.74
CA ARG A 146 -6.33 -8.85 0.85
C ARG A 146 -6.88 -8.42 -0.50
N ILE A 147 -6.11 -8.56 -1.58
CA ILE A 147 -6.60 -8.28 -2.95
C ILE A 147 -7.80 -9.15 -3.30
N GLY A 148 -7.71 -10.47 -3.09
CA GLY A 148 -8.81 -11.39 -3.36
C GLY A 148 -10.07 -11.08 -2.54
N LEU A 149 -9.90 -10.75 -1.26
CA LEU A 149 -10.99 -10.36 -0.37
C LEU A 149 -11.72 -9.11 -0.86
N TYR A 150 -10.98 -8.04 -1.17
CA TYR A 150 -11.55 -6.75 -1.55
C TYR A 150 -12.03 -6.68 -3.00
N SER A 151 -11.50 -7.53 -3.89
CA SER A 151 -11.99 -7.66 -5.26
C SER A 151 -13.26 -8.53 -5.36
N HIS A 152 -13.83 -8.97 -4.23
CA HIS A 152 -14.94 -9.93 -4.13
C HIS A 152 -14.72 -11.22 -4.96
N SER A 153 -13.46 -11.58 -5.18
CA SER A 153 -13.07 -12.72 -6.01
C SER A 153 -12.25 -13.68 -5.16
N LEU A 154 -12.93 -14.47 -4.33
CA LEU A 154 -12.28 -15.51 -3.52
C LEU A 154 -11.61 -16.59 -4.40
N SER A 155 -12.08 -16.77 -5.65
CA SER A 155 -11.43 -17.64 -6.64
C SER A 155 -9.99 -17.22 -6.97
N PHE A 156 -9.60 -15.97 -6.70
CA PHE A 156 -8.26 -15.45 -6.95
C PHE A 156 -7.18 -16.05 -6.02
N ILE A 157 -7.57 -16.59 -4.87
CA ILE A 157 -6.64 -17.21 -3.91
C ILE A 157 -6.24 -18.64 -4.34
N ASN A 158 -7.12 -19.31 -5.10
CA ASN A 158 -6.97 -20.72 -5.49
C ASN A 158 -6.48 -20.93 -6.94
N LYS A 159 -6.18 -19.85 -7.67
CA LYS A 159 -5.60 -19.92 -9.02
C LYS A 159 -4.09 -20.04 -8.97
#